data_AF-A0A3E2YKZ9-F1
#
_entry.id   AF-A0A3E2YKZ9-F1
#
_cell.length_a   1.000
_cell.length_b   1.000
_cell.length_c   1.000
_cell.angle_alpha   90.00
_cell.angle_beta   90.00
_cell.angle_gamma   90.00
#
_symmetry.space_group_name_H-M   'P 1'
#
loop_
_entity.id
_entity.type
_entity.pdbx_description
1 polymer ?
#
loop_
_entity_poly.entity_id
_entity_poly.type
_entity_poly.pdbx_seq_one_letter_code
_entity_poly.pdbx_strand_id
1 'polypeptide(L)'
;MRWLRRLLGGGRVQLDAERQQALLQDVQSRYGAHAQIRFPEQVEAVTGMLNGDDGLVVAARIVSQVADEAHADLQAQAHEIHRRTGRRLLVHRQNYRPLWMEAGPALRWPLTALPCGFHPYAQVAAAVAVVGSQAPRLDRVTDPNPLVTRVFEVLDLTTSGWEYGRVRIDTDAAALADRLISTAGQILAAMDDPPRLPPPVRELMRRNNTLDVHDPTNSRAVGGINLGAKMREHLLA
;
A
#
# COMPACT_ATOMS: atom_id res chain seq x y z
N MET A 1 9.47 -10.97 29.98
CA MET A 1 8.59 -12.09 30.43
C MET A 1 7.08 -11.86 30.19
N ARG A 2 6.66 -10.98 29.26
CA ARG A 2 5.24 -10.82 28.86
C ARG A 2 4.85 -11.61 27.60
N TRP A 3 5.83 -11.94 26.74
CA TRP A 3 5.65 -12.75 25.52
C TRP A 3 5.03 -14.14 25.80
N LEU A 4 5.37 -14.73 26.96
CA LEU A 4 4.99 -16.09 27.33
C LEU A 4 3.58 -16.12 27.94
N ARG A 5 3.11 -14.99 28.48
CA ARG A 5 1.70 -14.83 28.89
C ARG A 5 0.78 -14.55 27.70
N ARG A 6 1.26 -13.93 26.60
CA ARG A 6 0.47 -13.78 25.36
C ARG A 6 0.34 -15.11 24.60
N LEU A 7 1.41 -15.92 24.55
CA LEU A 7 1.39 -17.27 23.93
C LEU A 7 0.47 -18.28 24.64
N LEU A 8 0.19 -18.10 25.94
CA LEU A 8 -0.62 -19.03 26.74
C LEU A 8 -1.98 -18.47 27.20
N GLY A 9 -2.32 -17.21 26.90
CA GLY A 9 -3.54 -16.60 27.48
C GLY A 9 -4.10 -15.34 26.81
N GLY A 10 -3.58 -14.89 25.66
CA GLY A 10 -4.25 -13.86 24.86
C GLY A 10 -5.27 -14.54 23.96
N GLY A 11 -6.56 -14.35 24.23
CA GLY A 11 -7.67 -15.04 23.55
C GLY A 11 -7.45 -15.13 22.04
N ARG A 12 -7.17 -16.35 21.56
CA ARG A 12 -7.12 -16.64 20.12
C ARG A 12 -8.46 -16.23 19.54
N VAL A 13 -8.42 -15.23 18.67
CA VAL A 13 -9.58 -14.86 17.86
C VAL A 13 -9.98 -16.08 17.05
N GLN A 14 -11.28 -16.39 17.04
CA GLN A 14 -11.81 -17.43 16.18
C GLN A 14 -11.84 -16.88 14.75
N LEU A 15 -10.86 -17.32 13.96
CA LEU A 15 -10.70 -16.96 12.55
C LEU A 15 -11.43 -17.99 11.70
N ASP A 16 -12.24 -17.52 10.76
CA ASP A 16 -13.02 -18.35 9.85
C ASP A 16 -12.45 -18.22 8.42
N ALA A 17 -11.75 -19.27 7.98
CA ALA A 17 -11.11 -19.29 6.67
C ALA A 17 -12.11 -19.24 5.51
N GLU A 18 -13.29 -19.83 5.67
CA GLU A 18 -14.33 -19.80 4.63
C GLU A 18 -14.90 -18.39 4.49
N ARG A 19 -15.17 -17.74 5.63
CA ARG A 19 -15.61 -16.34 5.66
C ARG A 19 -14.55 -15.41 5.08
N GLN A 20 -13.28 -15.60 5.42
CA GLN A 20 -12.18 -14.80 4.87
C GLN A 20 -12.10 -14.94 3.35
N GLN A 21 -12.24 -16.17 2.84
CA GLN A 21 -12.20 -16.43 1.41
C GLN A 21 -13.42 -15.83 0.68
N ALA A 22 -14.61 -15.89 1.29
CA ALA A 22 -15.81 -15.24 0.77
C ALA A 22 -15.66 -13.71 0.73
N LEU A 23 -15.17 -13.09 1.82
CA LEU A 23 -14.90 -11.66 1.89
C LEU A 23 -13.90 -11.22 0.80
N LEU A 24 -12.82 -11.98 0.61
CA LEU A 24 -11.82 -11.67 -0.42
C LEU A 24 -12.44 -11.69 -1.84
N GLN A 25 -13.25 -12.71 -2.13
CA GLN A 25 -13.94 -12.85 -3.43
C GLN A 25 -14.97 -11.74 -3.64
N ASP A 26 -15.74 -11.38 -2.62
CA ASP A 26 -16.71 -10.29 -2.67
C ASP A 26 -16.02 -8.95 -2.95
N VAL A 27 -14.92 -8.65 -2.27
CA VAL A 27 -14.15 -7.42 -2.47
C VAL A 27 -13.57 -7.36 -3.89
N GLN A 28 -13.05 -8.47 -4.40
CA GLN A 28 -12.45 -8.55 -5.73
C GLN A 28 -13.50 -8.44 -6.85
N SER A 29 -14.67 -9.06 -6.69
CA SER A 29 -15.69 -9.13 -7.74
C SER A 29 -16.62 -7.92 -7.79
N ARG A 30 -16.90 -7.26 -6.65
CA ARG A 30 -17.92 -6.21 -6.56
C ARG A 30 -17.38 -4.79 -6.73
N TYR A 31 -16.10 -4.57 -6.47
CA TYR A 31 -15.46 -3.25 -6.47
C TYR A 31 -14.29 -3.21 -7.47
N GLY A 32 -13.79 -2.02 -7.75
CA GLY A 32 -12.72 -1.77 -8.71
C GLY A 32 -13.16 -0.85 -9.84
N ALA A 33 -12.41 -0.86 -10.94
CA ALA A 33 -12.64 0.02 -12.08
C ALA A 33 -13.98 -0.26 -12.81
N HIS A 34 -14.53 -1.48 -12.68
CA HIS A 34 -15.81 -1.85 -13.31
C HIS A 34 -17.04 -1.39 -12.52
N ALA A 35 -16.88 -1.03 -11.25
CA ALA A 35 -17.98 -0.60 -10.40
C ALA A 35 -18.41 0.83 -10.78
N GLN A 36 -19.73 1.04 -10.93
CA GLN A 36 -20.33 2.33 -11.35
C GLN A 36 -20.49 3.33 -10.19
N ILE A 37 -19.67 3.21 -9.16
CA ILE A 37 -19.65 4.08 -7.97
C ILE A 37 -18.26 4.69 -7.82
N ARG A 38 -18.16 5.88 -7.23
CA ARG A 38 -16.88 6.61 -7.17
C ARG A 38 -15.91 5.93 -6.21
N PHE A 39 -14.60 6.03 -6.45
CA PHE A 39 -13.60 5.37 -5.60
C PHE A 39 -13.72 5.70 -4.11
N PRO A 40 -13.99 6.96 -3.68
CA PRO A 40 -14.21 7.25 -2.26
C PRO A 40 -15.38 6.45 -1.65
N GLU A 41 -16.48 6.30 -2.39
CA GLU A 41 -17.65 5.53 -1.97
C GLU A 41 -17.35 4.03 -1.92
N GLN A 42 -16.56 3.52 -2.88
CA GLN A 42 -16.06 2.15 -2.85
C GLN A 42 -15.18 1.90 -1.62
N VAL A 43 -14.31 2.86 -1.27
CA VAL A 43 -13.43 2.75 -0.10
C VAL A 43 -14.25 2.62 1.19
N GLU A 44 -15.28 3.44 1.36
CA GLU A 44 -16.19 3.35 2.51
C GLU A 44 -16.91 2.01 2.57
N ALA A 45 -17.47 1.56 1.45
CA ALA A 45 -18.21 0.30 1.37
C ALA A 45 -17.32 -0.92 1.67
N VAL A 46 -16.11 -0.97 1.09
CA VAL A 46 -15.14 -2.06 1.34
C VAL A 46 -14.63 -2.01 2.78
N THR A 47 -14.39 -0.82 3.33
CA THR A 47 -13.97 -0.68 4.74
C THR A 47 -15.03 -1.23 5.70
N GLY A 48 -16.32 -0.92 5.45
CA GLY A 48 -17.43 -1.47 6.23
C GLY A 48 -17.57 -2.99 6.11
N MET A 49 -17.33 -3.53 4.91
CA MET A 49 -17.36 -4.98 4.64
C MET A 49 -16.24 -5.73 5.37
N LEU A 50 -15.05 -5.14 5.45
CA LEU A 50 -13.86 -5.72 6.09
C LEU A 50 -13.76 -5.41 7.60
N ASN A 51 -14.88 -5.08 8.25
CA ASN A 51 -14.90 -4.85 9.68
C ASN A 51 -14.75 -6.18 10.48
N GLY A 52 -14.08 -6.11 11.62
CA GLY A 52 -13.78 -7.26 12.47
C GLY A 52 -12.49 -8.01 12.09
N ASP A 53 -12.19 -9.08 12.82
CA ASP A 53 -10.89 -9.74 12.74
C ASP A 53 -10.68 -10.52 11.43
N ASP A 54 -11.70 -11.22 10.91
CA ASP A 54 -11.62 -11.86 9.58
C ASP A 54 -11.39 -10.84 8.48
N GLY A 55 -12.06 -9.69 8.58
CA GLY A 55 -11.88 -8.58 7.65
C GLY A 55 -10.48 -7.95 7.75
N LEU A 56 -9.90 -7.88 8.96
CA LEU A 56 -8.52 -7.45 9.17
C LEU A 56 -7.50 -8.42 8.55
N VAL A 57 -7.73 -9.74 8.66
CA VAL A 57 -6.91 -10.76 7.98
C VAL A 57 -6.97 -10.57 6.47
N VAL A 58 -8.18 -10.38 5.92
CA VAL A 58 -8.38 -10.14 4.48
C VAL A 58 -7.72 -8.84 4.03
N ALA A 59 -7.83 -7.77 4.79
CA ALA A 59 -7.18 -6.49 4.49
C ALA A 59 -5.64 -6.63 4.46
N ALA A 60 -5.05 -7.32 5.45
CA ALA A 60 -3.62 -7.60 5.48
C ALA A 60 -3.18 -8.47 4.29
N ARG A 61 -4.01 -9.45 3.90
CA ARG A 61 -3.78 -10.31 2.72
C ARG A 61 -3.80 -9.51 1.42
N ILE A 62 -4.76 -8.59 1.24
CA ILE A 62 -4.84 -7.71 0.06
C ILE A 62 -3.56 -6.88 -0.07
N VAL A 63 -3.14 -6.19 1.00
CA VAL A 63 -1.92 -5.36 0.99
C VAL A 63 -0.69 -6.20 0.63
N SER A 64 -0.58 -7.40 1.21
CA SER A 64 0.55 -8.28 0.96
C SER A 64 0.57 -8.81 -0.47
N GLN A 65 -0.58 -9.23 -1.00
CA GLN A 65 -0.70 -9.74 -2.36
C GLN A 65 -0.38 -8.66 -3.40
N VAL A 66 -0.87 -7.44 -3.20
CA VAL A 66 -0.55 -6.30 -4.08
C VAL A 66 0.95 -6.01 -4.10
N ALA A 67 1.60 -6.03 -2.94
CA ALA A 67 3.05 -5.83 -2.86
C ALA A 67 3.84 -6.97 -3.53
N ASP A 68 3.45 -8.23 -3.30
CA ASP A 68 4.08 -9.41 -3.91
C ASP A 68 3.95 -9.40 -5.44
N GLU A 69 2.76 -9.11 -5.95
CA GLU A 69 2.51 -9.10 -7.40
C GLU A 69 3.13 -7.89 -8.09
N ALA A 70 3.13 -6.71 -7.46
CA ALA A 70 3.82 -5.54 -8.00
C ALA A 70 5.33 -5.77 -8.09
N HIS A 71 5.92 -6.46 -7.10
CA HIS A 71 7.31 -6.87 -7.17
C HIS A 71 7.58 -7.82 -8.34
N ALA A 72 6.73 -8.85 -8.50
CA ALA A 72 6.85 -9.83 -9.56
C ALA A 72 6.67 -9.20 -10.96
N ASP A 73 5.73 -8.27 -11.12
CA ASP A 73 5.52 -7.54 -12.38
C ASP A 73 6.74 -6.67 -12.73
N LEU A 74 7.32 -5.95 -11.77
CA LEU A 74 8.56 -5.19 -12.02
C LEU A 74 9.74 -6.09 -12.39
N GLN A 75 9.86 -7.28 -11.79
CA GLN A 75 10.86 -8.26 -12.22
C GLN A 75 10.63 -8.72 -13.67
N ALA A 76 9.39 -8.99 -14.04
CA ALA A 76 9.04 -9.37 -15.42
C ALA A 76 9.33 -8.24 -16.42
N GLN A 77 8.99 -6.99 -16.08
CA GLN A 77 9.30 -5.81 -16.89
C GLN A 77 10.81 -5.60 -17.04
N ALA A 78 11.58 -5.72 -15.95
CA ALA A 78 13.04 -5.62 -15.98
C ALA A 78 13.68 -6.71 -16.86
N HIS A 79 13.18 -7.95 -16.75
CA HIS A 79 13.62 -9.05 -17.61
C HIS A 79 13.31 -8.78 -19.08
N GLU A 80 12.13 -8.27 -19.39
CA GLU A 80 11.74 -7.94 -20.76
C GLU A 80 12.62 -6.83 -21.37
N ILE A 81 12.91 -5.78 -20.60
CA ILE A 81 13.84 -4.73 -21.02
C ILE A 81 15.23 -5.32 -21.29
N HIS A 82 15.70 -6.23 -20.43
CA HIS A 82 16.96 -6.92 -20.64
C HIS A 82 16.97 -7.75 -21.92
N ARG A 83 15.91 -8.53 -22.19
CA ARG A 83 15.79 -9.30 -23.45
C ARG A 83 15.87 -8.42 -24.69
N ARG A 84 15.22 -7.25 -24.66
CA ARG A 84 15.14 -6.35 -25.82
C ARG A 84 16.37 -5.50 -26.04
N THR A 85 17.09 -5.14 -24.97
CA THR A 85 18.15 -4.11 -25.02
C THR A 85 19.51 -4.59 -24.55
N GLY A 86 19.61 -5.78 -23.97
CA GLY A 86 20.81 -6.28 -23.30
C GLY A 86 21.09 -5.62 -21.94
N ARG A 87 20.38 -4.55 -21.57
CA ARG A 87 20.60 -3.81 -20.31
C ARG A 87 19.99 -4.55 -19.13
N ARG A 88 20.81 -4.89 -18.12
CA ARG A 88 20.34 -5.54 -16.90
C ARG A 88 19.88 -4.49 -15.89
N LEU A 89 18.61 -4.55 -15.50
CA LEU A 89 18.03 -3.72 -14.45
C LEU A 89 17.91 -4.54 -13.16
N LEU A 90 18.24 -3.93 -12.02
CA LEU A 90 18.11 -4.58 -10.71
C LEU A 90 16.83 -4.13 -10.01
N VAL A 91 16.01 -5.10 -9.60
CA VAL A 91 14.76 -4.85 -8.87
C VAL A 91 15.01 -5.12 -7.38
N HIS A 92 15.15 -4.05 -6.61
CA HIS A 92 15.36 -4.13 -5.17
C HIS A 92 14.06 -3.91 -4.42
N ARG A 93 13.55 -4.96 -3.77
CA ARG A 93 12.24 -4.95 -3.10
C ARG A 93 12.10 -3.90 -1.99
N GLN A 94 13.21 -3.56 -1.34
CA GLN A 94 13.24 -2.58 -0.24
C GLN A 94 13.45 -1.14 -0.73
N ASN A 95 13.72 -0.95 -2.02
CA ASN A 95 13.99 0.35 -2.62
C ASN A 95 13.85 0.27 -4.14
N TYR A 96 12.67 0.62 -4.65
CA TYR A 96 12.40 0.63 -6.09
C TYR A 96 12.92 1.89 -6.79
N ARG A 97 13.29 2.94 -6.04
CA ARG A 97 13.70 4.24 -6.63
C ARG A 97 14.84 4.12 -7.64
N PRO A 98 15.94 3.37 -7.40
CA PRO A 98 17.01 3.21 -8.39
C PRO A 98 16.54 2.63 -9.72
N LEU A 99 15.66 1.61 -9.67
CA LEU A 99 15.06 1.01 -10.86
C LEU A 99 14.26 2.06 -11.65
N TRP A 100 13.43 2.84 -10.95
CA TRP A 100 12.59 3.87 -11.55
C TRP A 100 13.41 5.05 -12.10
N MET A 101 14.48 5.46 -11.43
CA MET A 101 15.42 6.46 -11.95
C MET A 101 16.10 5.99 -13.24
N GLU A 102 16.44 4.71 -13.31
CA GLU A 102 17.16 4.14 -14.44
C GLU A 102 16.28 3.89 -15.67
N ALA A 103 15.06 3.41 -15.44
CA ALA A 103 14.19 2.89 -16.50
C ALA A 103 12.80 3.54 -16.56
N GLY A 104 12.53 4.60 -15.78
CA GLY A 104 11.20 5.15 -15.51
C GLY A 104 10.24 5.20 -16.72
N PRO A 105 10.58 5.87 -17.83
CA PRO A 105 9.71 5.93 -19.01
C PRO A 105 9.50 4.59 -19.75
N ALA A 106 10.37 3.61 -19.53
CA ALA A 106 10.27 2.26 -20.09
C ALA A 106 9.49 1.30 -19.18
N LEU A 107 9.20 1.70 -17.94
CA LEU A 107 8.41 0.94 -16.98
C LEU A 107 6.95 1.38 -17.03
N ARG A 108 6.04 0.42 -16.93
CA ARG A 108 4.63 0.67 -16.63
C ARG A 108 4.44 0.68 -15.13
N TRP A 109 3.61 1.58 -14.64
CA TRP A 109 3.23 1.59 -13.23
C TRP A 109 2.39 0.34 -12.91
N PRO A 110 2.84 -0.53 -11.99
CA PRO A 110 2.26 -1.87 -11.86
C PRO A 110 0.88 -1.86 -11.18
N LEU A 111 0.61 -0.87 -10.32
CA LEU A 111 -0.49 -0.94 -9.36
C LEU A 111 -1.90 -0.95 -9.97
N THR A 112 -2.09 -0.53 -11.23
CA THR A 112 -3.42 -0.49 -11.87
C THR A 112 -3.79 -1.74 -12.67
N ALA A 113 -2.84 -2.66 -12.88
CA ALA A 113 -3.01 -3.80 -13.79
C ALA A 113 -2.48 -5.12 -13.20
N LEU A 114 -2.47 -5.24 -11.86
CA LEU A 114 -2.00 -6.45 -11.20
C LEU A 114 -2.97 -7.64 -11.39
N PRO A 115 -2.46 -8.87 -11.55
CA PRO A 115 -3.28 -10.09 -11.68
C PRO A 115 -4.26 -10.34 -10.52
N CYS A 116 -3.98 -9.82 -9.32
CA CYS A 116 -4.84 -9.93 -8.14
C CYS A 116 -6.17 -9.20 -8.30
N GLY A 117 -6.32 -8.34 -9.30
CA GLY A 117 -7.58 -7.65 -9.57
C GLY A 117 -7.97 -6.59 -8.54
N PHE A 118 -7.06 -6.22 -7.62
CA PHE A 118 -7.31 -5.13 -6.67
C PHE A 118 -6.93 -3.79 -7.28
N HIS A 119 -7.89 -2.87 -7.31
CA HIS A 119 -7.65 -1.51 -7.79
C HIS A 119 -7.01 -0.66 -6.68
N PRO A 120 -5.96 0.12 -6.99
CA PRO A 120 -5.16 0.81 -5.97
C PRO A 120 -5.98 1.87 -5.22
N TYR A 121 -6.90 2.54 -5.91
CA TYR A 121 -7.70 3.62 -5.35
C TYR A 121 -9.01 3.17 -4.69
N ALA A 122 -9.38 1.88 -4.83
CA ALA A 122 -10.57 1.33 -4.21
C ALA A 122 -10.18 0.29 -3.16
N GLN A 123 -10.00 -0.97 -3.57
CA GLN A 123 -9.78 -2.07 -2.63
C GLN A 123 -8.49 -1.92 -1.82
N VAL A 124 -7.39 -1.46 -2.44
CA VAL A 124 -6.12 -1.30 -1.72
C VAL A 124 -6.23 -0.14 -0.72
N ALA A 125 -6.76 1.01 -1.13
CA ALA A 125 -7.00 2.13 -0.24
C ALA A 125 -7.90 1.77 0.96
N ALA A 126 -8.94 0.96 0.74
CA ALA A 126 -9.80 0.44 1.81
C ALA A 126 -9.07 -0.55 2.73
N ALA A 127 -8.35 -1.53 2.17
CA ALA A 127 -7.59 -2.50 2.93
C ALA A 127 -6.54 -1.82 3.82
N VAL A 128 -5.82 -0.84 3.29
CA VAL A 128 -4.86 -0.01 4.04
C VAL A 128 -5.57 0.70 5.19
N ALA A 129 -6.73 1.32 4.96
CA ALA A 129 -7.48 2.00 6.01
C ALA A 129 -7.98 1.05 7.13
N VAL A 130 -8.42 -0.16 6.77
CA VAL A 130 -8.81 -1.19 7.73
C VAL A 130 -7.60 -1.61 8.58
N VAL A 131 -6.46 -1.87 7.96
CA VAL A 131 -5.22 -2.22 8.66
C VAL A 131 -4.81 -1.11 9.64
N GLY A 132 -4.84 0.15 9.22
CA GLY A 132 -4.47 1.27 10.07
C GLY A 132 -5.42 1.48 11.26
N SER A 133 -6.74 1.51 10.98
CA SER A 133 -7.77 1.70 12.02
C SER A 133 -7.79 0.59 13.08
N GLN A 134 -7.32 -0.62 12.71
CA GLN A 134 -7.25 -1.77 13.60
C GLN A 134 -5.80 -2.17 13.95
N ALA A 135 -4.82 -1.27 13.78
CA ALA A 135 -3.41 -1.54 14.05
C ALA A 135 -3.12 -2.18 15.43
N PRO A 136 -3.75 -1.75 16.54
CA PRO A 136 -3.57 -2.37 17.86
C PRO A 136 -4.04 -3.83 17.99
N ARG A 137 -4.77 -4.34 16.99
CA ARG A 137 -5.27 -5.73 16.95
C ARG A 137 -4.45 -6.62 16.02
N LEU A 138 -3.51 -6.06 15.25
CA LEU A 138 -2.77 -6.81 14.23
C LEU A 138 -2.07 -8.02 14.84
N ASP A 139 -1.42 -7.87 16.00
CA ASP A 139 -0.69 -8.94 16.69
C ASP A 139 -1.55 -10.16 17.08
N ARG A 140 -2.89 -10.02 17.05
CA ARG A 140 -3.84 -11.10 17.29
C ARG A 140 -4.16 -11.93 16.06
N VAL A 141 -3.91 -11.39 14.86
CA VAL A 141 -4.36 -11.99 13.59
C VAL A 141 -3.25 -12.18 12.56
N THR A 142 -2.18 -11.39 12.60
CA THR A 142 -1.04 -11.47 11.67
C THR A 142 0.23 -10.86 12.29
N ASP A 143 1.40 -11.20 11.77
CA ASP A 143 2.64 -10.52 12.16
C ASP A 143 2.67 -9.08 11.58
N PRO A 144 2.76 -8.02 12.42
CA PRO A 144 2.79 -6.64 11.95
C PRO A 144 4.10 -6.27 11.22
N ASN A 145 5.22 -6.95 11.45
CA ASN A 145 6.52 -6.65 10.82
C ASN A 145 6.52 -6.82 9.29
N PRO A 146 6.13 -7.99 8.73
CA PRO A 146 6.05 -8.13 7.29
C PRO A 146 4.98 -7.20 6.72
N LEU A 147 3.85 -6.99 7.43
CA LEU A 147 2.77 -6.14 6.94
C LEU A 147 3.20 -4.67 6.80
N VAL A 148 3.85 -4.08 7.80
CA VAL A 148 4.34 -2.69 7.70
C VAL A 148 5.39 -2.55 6.60
N THR A 149 6.21 -3.60 6.38
CA THR A 149 7.14 -3.65 5.25
C THR A 149 6.39 -3.61 3.92
N ARG A 150 5.27 -4.34 3.78
CA ARG A 150 4.42 -4.29 2.57
C ARG A 150 3.74 -2.94 2.37
N VAL A 151 3.29 -2.30 3.44
CA VAL A 151 2.74 -0.94 3.36
C VAL A 151 3.79 0.04 2.83
N PHE A 152 5.03 -0.02 3.35
CA PHE A 152 6.12 0.80 2.83
C PHE A 152 6.51 0.46 1.40
N GLU A 153 6.43 -0.81 1.02
CA GLU A 153 6.68 -1.27 -0.35
C GLU A 153 5.69 -0.63 -1.34
N VAL A 154 4.39 -0.67 -1.03
CA VAL A 154 3.34 -0.05 -1.86
C VAL A 154 3.48 1.48 -1.88
N LEU A 155 3.89 2.10 -0.77
CA LEU A 155 4.17 3.54 -0.71
C LEU A 155 5.36 3.93 -1.59
N ASP A 156 6.45 3.17 -1.56
CA ASP A 156 7.63 3.42 -2.41
C ASP A 156 7.30 3.27 -3.89
N LEU A 157 6.52 2.25 -4.27
CA LEU A 157 6.00 2.07 -5.63
C LEU A 157 5.10 3.21 -6.09
N THR A 158 4.24 3.70 -5.19
CA THR A 158 3.32 4.81 -5.47
C THR A 158 4.12 6.09 -5.76
N THR A 159 5.01 6.46 -4.83
CA THR A 159 5.79 7.70 -4.94
C THR A 159 6.86 7.65 -6.04
N SER A 160 7.48 6.50 -6.29
CA SER A 160 8.43 6.33 -7.39
C SER A 160 7.75 6.44 -8.76
N GLY A 161 6.53 5.92 -8.90
CA GLY A 161 5.71 6.08 -10.11
C GLY A 161 5.42 7.56 -10.41
N TRP A 162 5.15 8.36 -9.37
CA TRP A 162 4.91 9.80 -9.52
C TRP A 162 6.16 10.55 -9.97
N GLU A 163 7.29 10.31 -9.32
CA GLU A 163 8.53 11.06 -9.55
C GLU A 163 9.21 10.69 -10.88
N TYR A 164 9.17 9.41 -11.26
CA TYR A 164 9.99 8.90 -12.37
C TYR A 164 9.17 8.18 -13.45
N GLY A 165 8.01 7.63 -13.09
CA GLY A 165 7.11 6.92 -14.00
C GLY A 165 6.11 7.81 -14.73
N ARG A 166 6.13 9.14 -14.49
CA ARG A 166 5.16 10.11 -15.04
C ARG A 166 3.70 9.76 -14.71
N VAL A 167 3.48 9.07 -13.60
CA VAL A 167 2.13 8.79 -13.10
C VAL A 167 1.54 10.09 -12.59
N ARG A 168 0.42 10.49 -13.18
CA ARG A 168 -0.29 11.70 -12.77
C ARG A 168 -0.81 11.56 -11.34
N ILE A 169 -0.68 12.63 -10.56
CA ILE A 169 -1.16 12.69 -9.18
C ILE A 169 -2.54 13.33 -9.22
N ASP A 170 -3.58 12.51 -9.15
CA ASP A 170 -4.94 12.98 -8.92
C ASP A 170 -5.32 12.89 -7.42
N THR A 171 -6.54 13.30 -7.10
CA THR A 171 -7.04 13.26 -5.71
C THR A 171 -7.09 11.85 -5.13
N ASP A 172 -7.34 10.83 -5.95
CA ASP A 172 -7.42 9.43 -5.50
C ASP A 172 -6.02 8.85 -5.22
N ALA A 173 -5.05 9.18 -6.07
CA ALA A 173 -3.64 8.88 -5.85
C ALA A 173 -3.10 9.56 -4.59
N ALA A 174 -3.40 10.85 -4.41
CA ALA A 174 -3.02 11.59 -3.21
C ALA A 174 -3.62 10.98 -1.94
N ALA A 175 -4.90 10.58 -2.00
CA ALA A 175 -5.58 9.91 -0.89
C ALA A 175 -4.98 8.53 -0.57
N LEU A 176 -4.57 7.75 -1.58
CA LEU A 176 -3.89 6.48 -1.35
C LEU A 176 -2.55 6.69 -0.62
N ALA A 177 -1.73 7.65 -1.05
CA ALA A 177 -0.45 7.92 -0.40
C ALA A 177 -0.64 8.39 1.05
N ASP A 178 -1.63 9.26 1.30
CA ASP A 178 -1.99 9.72 2.64
C ASP A 178 -2.41 8.56 3.57
N ARG A 179 -3.24 7.65 3.06
CA ARG A 179 -3.66 6.44 3.79
C ARG A 179 -2.49 5.50 4.08
N LEU A 180 -1.59 5.29 3.12
CA LEU A 180 -0.40 4.46 3.32
C LEU A 180 0.53 5.06 4.39
N ILE A 181 0.74 6.38 4.37
CA ILE A 181 1.58 7.08 5.34
C ILE A 181 0.97 7.00 6.75
N SER A 182 -0.30 7.38 6.89
CA SER A 182 -1.00 7.37 8.17
C SER A 182 -1.11 5.94 8.74
N THR A 183 -1.42 4.96 7.90
CA THR A 183 -1.47 3.54 8.29
C THR A 183 -0.11 3.02 8.75
N ALA A 184 0.97 3.34 8.02
CA ALA A 184 2.31 2.95 8.46
C ALA A 184 2.63 3.53 9.84
N GLY A 185 2.30 4.80 10.10
CA GLY A 185 2.44 5.42 11.42
C GLY A 185 1.63 4.70 12.51
N GLN A 186 0.37 4.37 12.23
CA GLN A 186 -0.51 3.65 13.15
C GLN A 186 0.01 2.24 13.48
N ILE A 187 0.53 1.50 12.49
CA ILE A 187 1.14 0.18 12.72
C ILE A 187 2.38 0.33 13.60
N LEU A 188 3.31 1.24 13.26
CA LEU A 188 4.54 1.43 14.02
C LEU A 188 4.27 1.85 15.47
N ALA A 189 3.28 2.73 15.70
CA ALA A 189 2.90 3.16 17.04
C ALA A 189 2.25 2.04 17.87
N ALA A 190 1.66 1.03 17.23
CA ALA A 190 1.10 -0.14 17.90
C ALA A 190 2.14 -1.24 18.21
N MET A 191 3.35 -1.14 17.67
CA MET A 191 4.40 -2.14 17.84
C MET A 191 5.25 -1.86 19.10
N ASP A 192 5.53 -2.92 19.87
CA ASP A 192 6.40 -2.82 21.05
C ASP A 192 7.88 -2.50 20.68
N ASP A 193 8.36 -2.97 19.52
CA ASP A 193 9.71 -2.74 18.98
C ASP A 193 9.63 -2.51 17.46
N PRO A 194 9.33 -1.27 16.99
CA PRO A 194 9.13 -0.99 15.58
C PRO A 194 10.44 -1.04 14.78
N PRO A 195 10.43 -1.56 13.54
CA PRO A 195 11.61 -1.56 12.68
C PRO A 195 12.02 -0.14 12.30
N ARG A 196 13.29 0.03 11.93
CA ARG A 196 13.79 1.31 11.40
C ARG A 196 13.07 1.66 10.09
N LEU A 197 12.79 2.94 9.90
CA LEU A 197 12.21 3.45 8.66
C LEU A 197 13.10 3.11 7.44
N PRO A 198 12.52 2.56 6.35
CA PRO A 198 13.26 2.22 5.14
C PRO A 198 14.03 3.42 4.55
N PRO A 199 15.18 3.21 3.87
CA PRO A 199 15.92 4.29 3.23
C PRO A 199 15.09 5.21 2.32
N PRO A 200 14.17 4.71 1.46
CA PRO A 200 13.34 5.56 0.60
C PRO A 200 12.45 6.53 1.39
N VAL A 201 11.86 6.05 2.49
CA VAL A 201 11.02 6.84 3.38
C VAL A 201 11.83 7.96 4.03
N ARG A 202 13.00 7.62 4.59
CA ARG A 202 13.90 8.62 5.20
C ARG A 202 14.40 9.66 4.18
N GLU A 203 14.58 9.28 2.93
CA GLU A 203 14.95 10.21 1.86
C GLU A 203 13.81 11.19 1.57
N LEU A 204 12.58 10.69 1.36
CA LEU A 204 11.39 11.52 1.13
C LEU A 204 11.10 12.46 2.30
N MET A 205 11.27 11.99 3.54
CA MET A 205 11.15 12.80 4.75
C MET A 205 12.16 13.95 4.85
N ARG A 206 13.25 13.96 4.06
CA ARG A 206 14.17 15.11 4.02
C ARG A 206 13.76 16.17 3.01
N ARG A 207 12.81 15.85 2.13
CA ARG A 207 12.34 16.77 1.09
C ARG A 207 11.21 17.65 1.63
N ASN A 208 11.05 18.81 0.99
CA ASN A 208 10.02 19.78 1.34
C ASN A 208 9.31 20.35 0.10
N ASN A 209 9.28 19.59 -0.99
CA ASN A 209 8.57 19.97 -2.19
C ASN A 209 7.08 19.61 -2.07
N THR A 210 6.23 20.47 -2.64
CA THR A 210 4.82 20.21 -2.83
C THR A 210 4.60 19.78 -4.28
N LEU A 211 3.88 18.68 -4.46
CA LEU A 211 3.47 18.17 -5.77
C LEU A 211 2.03 18.61 -6.04
N ASP A 212 1.74 19.08 -7.26
CA ASP A 212 0.38 19.45 -7.66
C ASP A 212 -0.52 18.20 -7.70
N VAL A 213 -1.71 18.34 -7.13
CA VAL A 213 -2.76 17.33 -7.16
C VAL A 213 -3.84 17.79 -8.12
N HIS A 214 -4.20 16.95 -9.08
CA HIS A 214 -5.17 17.27 -10.11
C HIS A 214 -6.54 16.65 -9.84
N ASP A 215 -7.58 17.24 -10.42
CA ASP A 215 -8.88 16.59 -10.52
C ASP A 215 -8.75 15.31 -11.38
N PRO A 216 -9.37 14.17 -11.02
CA PRO A 216 -9.34 12.96 -11.84
C PRO A 216 -9.96 13.16 -13.23
N THR A 217 -10.95 14.06 -13.35
CA THR A 217 -11.74 14.32 -14.55
C THR A 217 -11.25 15.52 -15.37
N ASN A 218 -10.43 16.40 -14.78
CA ASN A 218 -10.00 17.65 -15.42
C ASN A 218 -8.49 17.90 -15.24
N SER A 219 -7.80 18.49 -16.22
CA SER A 219 -6.35 18.77 -16.13
C SER A 219 -5.94 19.86 -15.13
N ARG A 220 -6.89 20.45 -14.39
CA ARG A 220 -6.64 21.54 -13.45
C ARG A 220 -6.08 21.00 -12.13
N ALA A 221 -5.04 21.65 -11.62
CA ALA A 221 -4.57 21.44 -10.24
C ALA A 221 -5.63 21.96 -9.25
N VAL A 222 -6.03 21.10 -8.32
CA VAL A 222 -7.04 21.38 -7.27
C VAL A 222 -6.42 21.53 -5.88
N GLY A 223 -5.13 21.20 -5.73
CA GLY A 223 -4.39 21.34 -4.49
C GLY A 223 -2.95 20.88 -4.63
N GLY A 224 -2.28 20.64 -3.50
CA GLY A 224 -0.93 20.12 -3.48
C GLY A 224 -0.67 19.19 -2.30
N ILE A 225 0.26 18.26 -2.46
CA ILE A 225 0.68 17.31 -1.44
C ILE A 225 2.18 17.42 -1.18
N ASN A 226 2.57 17.62 0.08
CA ASN A 226 3.96 17.55 0.53
C ASN A 226 4.19 16.23 1.27
N LEU A 227 4.67 15.24 0.54
CA LEU A 227 4.89 13.88 1.05
C LEU A 227 5.88 13.86 2.23
N GLY A 228 6.97 14.64 2.14
CA GLY A 228 7.97 14.71 3.21
C GLY A 228 7.38 15.25 4.50
N ALA A 229 6.55 16.30 4.43
CA ALA A 229 5.86 16.86 5.59
C ALA A 229 4.88 15.85 6.20
N LYS A 230 4.02 15.21 5.38
CA LYS A 230 3.07 14.19 5.85
C LYS A 230 3.76 12.98 6.49
N MET A 231 4.87 12.51 5.91
CA MET A 231 5.64 11.40 6.49
C MET A 231 6.25 11.79 7.83
N ARG A 232 6.78 13.01 7.99
CA ARG A 232 7.29 13.48 9.29
C ARG A 232 6.18 13.57 10.34
N GLU A 233 5.01 14.08 9.95
CA GLU A 233 3.83 14.18 10.82
C GLU A 233 3.38 12.81 11.35
N HIS A 234 3.32 11.78 10.50
CA HIS A 234 2.77 10.49 10.90
C HIS A 234 3.78 9.46 11.37
N LEU A 235 5.05 9.54 10.95
CA LEU A 235 6.06 8.50 11.23
C LEU A 235 7.05 8.87 12.34
N LEU A 236 7.00 10.11 12.84
CA LEU A 236 7.83 10.59 13.96
C LEU A 236 7.01 11.02 15.19
N ALA A 237 5.69 10.88 15.12
CA ALA A 237 4.77 11.21 16.21
C ALA A 237 4.81 10.19 17.35
#